data_AF-A0A7Y3MM46-F1
#
_entry.id   AF-A0A7Y3MM46-F1
#
_cell.length_a   1.000
_cell.length_b   1.000
_cell.length_c   1.000
_cell.angle_alpha   90.00
_cell.angle_beta   90.00
_cell.angle_gamma   90.00
#
_symmetry.space_group_name_H-M   'P 1'
#
loop_
_entity.id
_entity.type
_entity.pdbx_description
1 polymer ?
#
loop_
_entity_poly.entity_id
_entity_poly.type
_entity_poly.pdbx_seq_one_letter_code
_entity_poly.pdbx_strand_id
1 'polypeptide(L)' 'ADAYATAFMAMELEDSKNILQSKRELDAYIIYLDDEGITQEFMTKGFKTLVAQ' A
#
# COMPACT_ATOMS: atom_id res chain seq x y z
N ALA A 1 5.87 -11.72 -0.88
CA ALA A 1 5.68 -10.41 -1.54
C ALA A 1 4.75 -10.53 -2.75
N ASP A 2 5.10 -11.33 -3.76
CA ASP A 2 4.38 -11.41 -5.04
C ASP A 2 2.87 -11.69 -4.92
N ALA A 3 2.46 -12.73 -4.17
CA ALA A 3 1.05 -13.04 -3.96
C ALA A 3 0.26 -11.92 -3.28
N TYR A 4 0.88 -11.18 -2.35
CA TYR A 4 0.24 -10.02 -1.72
C TYR A 4 0.11 -8.86 -2.71
N ALA A 5 1.12 -8.61 -3.54
CA ALA A 5 1.07 -7.59 -4.56
C ALA A 5 -0.05 -7.87 -5.57
N THR A 6 -0.15 -9.10 -6.08
CA THR A 6 -1.25 -9.50 -6.97
C THR A 6 -2.61 -9.35 -6.30
N ALA A 7 -2.75 -9.78 -5.05
CA ALA A 7 -4.00 -9.67 -4.31
C ALA A 7 -4.41 -8.20 -4.12
N PHE A 8 -3.50 -7.33 -3.65
CA PHE A 8 -3.80 -5.92 -3.42
C PHE A 8 -4.11 -5.15 -4.72
N MET A 9 -3.51 -5.53 -5.85
CA MET A 9 -3.87 -4.96 -7.16
C MET A 9 -5.28 -5.35 -7.62
N ALA A 10 -5.80 -6.50 -7.19
CA ALA A 10 -7.14 -6.97 -7.54
C ALA A 10 -8.23 -6.51 -6.55
N MET A 11 -7.84 -5.92 -5.42
CA MET A 11 -8.75 -5.48 -4.36
C MET A 11 -9.06 -3.99 -4.44
N GLU A 12 -10.14 -3.58 -3.80
CA GLU A 12 -10.40 -2.17 -3.52
C GLU A 12 -9.25 -1.58 -2.69
N LEU A 13 -8.87 -0.35 -3.02
CA LEU A 13 -7.73 0.32 -2.40
C LEU A 13 -7.93 0.49 -0.89
N GLU A 14 -9.15 0.82 -0.46
CA GLU A 14 -9.48 1.03 0.95
C GLU A 14 -9.34 -0.27 1.77
N ASP A 15 -9.80 -1.39 1.22
CA ASP A 15 -9.64 -2.70 1.85
C ASP A 15 -8.18 -3.10 1.98
N SER A 16 -7.39 -2.84 0.93
CA SER A 16 -5.95 -3.05 0.95
C SER A 16 -5.27 -2.21 2.04
N LYS A 17 -5.62 -0.93 2.16
CA LYS A 17 -5.12 -0.03 3.23
C LYS A 17 -5.51 -0.54 4.62
N ASN A 18 -6.75 -0.98 4.81
CA ASN A 18 -7.24 -1.50 6.09
C ASN A 18 -6.47 -2.76 6.54
N ILE A 19 -6.22 -3.69 5.61
CA ILE A 19 -5.42 -4.89 5.89
C ILE A 19 -4.00 -4.50 6.28
N LEU A 20 -3.36 -3.61 5.51
CA LEU A 20 -2.00 -3.15 5.78
C LEU A 20 -1.87 -2.39 7.11
N GLN A 21 -2.90 -1.66 7.52
CA GLN A 21 -2.93 -1.01 8.83
C GLN A 21 -3.12 -2.01 9.99
N SER A 22 -3.92 -3.07 9.76
CA SER A 22 -4.15 -4.12 10.77
C SER A 22 -2.94 -5.05 10.95
N LYS A 23 -2.20 -5.31 9.88
CA LYS A 23 -1.02 -6.20 9.88
C LYS A 23 0.26 -5.39 9.89
N ARG A 24 0.67 -4.96 11.09
CA ARG A 24 1.88 -4.15 11.31
C ARG A 24 3.20 -4.83 10.89
N GLU A 25 3.16 -6.12 10.61
CA GLU A 25 4.29 -6.91 10.10
C GLU A 25 4.51 -6.77 8.58
N LEU A 26 3.54 -6.20 7.86
CA LEU A 26 3.63 -6.00 6.41
C LEU A 26 4.09 -4.58 6.10
N ASP A 27 5.20 -4.51 5.38
CA ASP A 27 5.68 -3.29 4.78
C ASP A 27 5.26 -3.21 3.31
N ALA A 28 4.59 -2.12 2.95
CA ALA A 28 4.02 -1.94 1.62
C ALA A 28 4.12 -0.49 1.16
N TYR A 29 4.28 -0.37 -0.15
CA TYR A 29 4.21 0.87 -0.89
C TYR A 29 3.26 0.67 -2.06
N ILE A 30 2.19 1.47 -2.10
CA ILE A 30 1.16 1.43 -3.13
C ILE A 30 1.21 2.76 -3.87
N ILE A 31 1.28 2.68 -5.19
CA ILE A 31 1.10 3.81 -6.11
C ILE A 31 -0.20 3.56 -6.85
N TYR A 32 -1.07 4.56 -6.88
CA TYR A 32 -2.40 4.48 -7.49
C TYR A 32 -2.78 5.80 -8.14
N LEU A 33 -3.80 5.79 -8.98
CA LEU A 33 -4.41 7.01 -9.51
C LEU A 33 -5.66 7.32 -8.69
N ASP A 34 -5.86 8.58 -8.34
CA ASP A 34 -7.14 9.03 -7.79
C ASP A 34 -8.19 9.24 -8.89
N ASP A 35 -9.38 9.68 -8.49
CA ASP A 35 -10.51 9.91 -9.39
C ASP A 35 -10.24 10.99 -10.45
N GLU A 36 -9.26 11.87 -10.22
CA GLU A 36 -8.82 12.90 -11.17
C GLU A 36 -7.70 12.40 -12.09
N GLY A 37 -7.28 11.14 -11.94
CA GLY A 37 -6.16 10.55 -12.67
C GLY A 37 -4.81 11.04 -12.18
N ILE A 38 -4.73 11.63 -10.98
CA ILE A 38 -3.49 12.11 -10.38
C ILE A 38 -2.85 10.96 -9.60
N THR A 39 -1.55 10.78 -9.79
CA THR A 39 -0.78 9.78 -9.06
C THR A 39 -0.71 10.11 -7.59
N GLN A 40 -1.12 9.16 -6.77
CA GLN A 40 -1.07 9.20 -5.33
C GLN A 40 -0.23 8.04 -4.79
N GLU A 41 0.27 8.23 -3.58
CA GLU A 41 1.17 7.30 -2.92
C GLU A 41 0.68 6.96 -1.51
N PHE A 42 0.78 5.70 -1.15
CA PHE A 42 0.52 5.22 0.19
C PHE A 42 1.67 4.32 0.66
N MET A 43 2.21 4.62 1.85
CA MET A 43 3.28 3.84 2.47
C MET A 43 2.89 3.48 3.89
N THR A 44 3.15 2.23 4.29
CA THR A 44 3.05 1.82 5.69
C THR A 44 4.14 2.50 6.53
N LYS A 45 3.91 2.59 7.84
CA LYS A 45 4.83 3.28 8.75
C LYS A 45 6.22 2.65 8.76
N GLY A 46 6.31 1.31 8.72
CA GLY A 46 7.60 0.61 8.65
C GLY A 46 8.34 0.89 7.34
N PHE A 47 7.63 0.86 6.21
CA PHE A 47 8.21 1.21 4.91
C PHE A 47 8.73 2.66 4.87
N LYS A 48 8.01 3.63 5.45
CA LYS A 48 8.50 5.02 5.56
C LYS A 48 9.82 5.11 6.34
N THR A 49 9.97 4.32 7.40
CA THR A 49 11.22 4.30 8.20
C THR A 49 12.38 3.68 7.42
N LEU A 50 12.13 2.70 6.54
CA LEU A 50 13.16 2.10 5.69
C LEU A 50 13.68 3.05 4.59
N VAL A 51 12.79 3.87 4.01
CA VAL A 51 13.14 4.77 2.90
C VAL A 51 13.76 6.10 3.39
N ALA A 52 13.47 6.52 4.62
CA ALA A 52 14.01 7.76 5.19
C ALA A 52 15.46 7.67 5.72
N GLN A 53 16.20 6.63 5.33
CA GLN A 53 17.62 6.42 5.69
C GLN A 53 18.57 6.82 4.56
#